data_AF-A0A6P0S5L9-F1
#
_entry.id   AF-A0A6P0S5L9-F1
#
_cell.length_a   1.000
_cell.length_b   1.000
_cell.length_c   1.000
_cell.angle_alpha   90.00
_cell.angle_beta   90.00
_cell.angle_gamma   90.00
#
_symmetry.space_group_name_H-M   'P 1'
#
loop_
_entity.id
_entity.type
_entity.pdbx_description
1 polymer ?
#
loop_
_entity_poly.entity_id
_entity_poly.type
_entity_poly.pdbx_seq_one_letter_code
_entity_poly.pdbx_strand_id
1 'polypeptide(L)'
;DPSVASIVNSWQTAEPPVSHVIAIERAGPGYDGIVWNMIGKDITADTAPLHFLFTLNDIISIGIGDAGNELGMGTLPKEIIAQGVSTGEKIACSIPCDHLIVCGVSNWGAVGLLTALALVRPDWQSKLTEGLTLETDKHILTKLVYEGPAVDGDTAVQALTIETFPWEYHGKVLTEILEAAGLSG
;
A
#
# COMPACT_ATOMS: atom_id res chain seq x y z
N ASP A 1 21.58 -2.01 -3.56
CA ASP A 1 21.82 -0.61 -3.97
C ASP A 1 22.31 0.20 -2.76
N PRO A 2 23.34 1.06 -2.92
CA PRO A 2 23.83 1.92 -1.83
C PRO A 2 22.74 2.77 -1.16
N SER A 3 21.70 3.15 -1.89
CA SER A 3 20.56 3.95 -1.39
C SER A 3 19.76 3.29 -0.27
N VAL A 4 19.77 1.96 -0.16
CA VAL A 4 19.08 1.22 0.91
C VAL A 4 20.04 0.49 1.86
N ALA A 5 21.35 0.47 1.57
CA ALA A 5 22.32 -0.32 2.33
C ALA A 5 22.37 0.08 3.82
N SER A 6 22.25 1.37 4.13
CA SER A 6 22.21 1.85 5.52
C SER A 6 20.98 1.38 6.28
N ILE A 7 19.82 1.36 5.62
CA ILE A 7 18.55 0.86 6.17
C ILE A 7 18.65 -0.63 6.43
N VAL A 8 19.13 -1.41 5.46
CA VAL A 8 19.30 -2.87 5.59
C VAL A 8 20.23 -3.23 6.74
N ASN A 9 21.37 -2.53 6.87
CA ASN A 9 22.28 -2.76 7.98
C ASN A 9 21.61 -2.44 9.33
N SER A 10 20.93 -1.29 9.42
CA SER A 10 20.18 -0.91 10.62
C SER A 10 19.16 -1.99 11.02
N TRP A 11 18.39 -2.48 10.04
CA TRP A 11 17.37 -3.52 10.23
C TRP A 11 17.92 -4.87 10.68
N GLN A 12 19.06 -5.29 10.12
CA GLN A 12 19.72 -6.54 10.50
C GLN A 12 20.33 -6.47 11.91
N THR A 13 20.72 -5.27 12.35
CA THR A 13 21.30 -5.04 13.68
C THR A 13 20.29 -4.64 14.75
N ALA A 14 19.02 -4.45 14.39
CA ALA A 14 17.96 -4.16 15.35
C ALA A 14 17.70 -5.38 16.26
N GLU A 15 17.15 -5.15 17.45
CA GLU A 15 16.81 -6.20 18.41
C GLU A 15 15.33 -6.11 18.82
N PRO A 16 14.45 -6.98 18.30
CA PRO A 16 14.71 -8.02 17.30
C PRO A 16 14.98 -7.43 15.89
N PRO A 17 15.64 -8.19 14.99
CA PRO A 17 15.86 -7.74 13.62
C PRO A 17 14.53 -7.62 12.86
N VAL A 18 14.48 -6.73 11.89
CA VAL A 18 13.30 -6.60 11.02
C VAL A 18 13.18 -7.85 10.16
N SER A 19 12.02 -8.51 10.24
CA SER A 19 11.74 -9.76 9.52
C SER A 19 10.73 -9.61 8.40
N HIS A 20 9.99 -8.49 8.34
CA HIS A 20 8.92 -8.26 7.39
C HIS A 20 8.98 -6.84 6.82
N VAL A 21 8.59 -6.70 5.55
CA VAL A 21 8.29 -5.42 4.92
C VAL A 21 6.89 -5.46 4.32
N ILE A 22 6.16 -4.36 4.49
CA ILE A 22 4.81 -4.20 3.96
C ILE A 22 4.79 -2.94 3.11
N ALA A 23 4.44 -3.07 1.83
CA ALA A 23 4.14 -1.96 0.95
C ALA A 23 2.63 -1.79 0.84
N ILE A 24 2.15 -0.57 1.01
CA ILE A 24 0.76 -0.17 0.79
C ILE A 24 0.80 0.94 -0.25
N GLU A 25 0.20 0.71 -1.42
CA GLU A 25 0.11 1.71 -2.50
C GLU A 25 1.47 2.29 -2.91
N ARG A 26 2.52 1.45 -2.86
CA ARG A 26 3.89 1.90 -3.14
C ARG A 26 4.25 1.57 -4.58
N ALA A 27 4.35 2.58 -5.43
CA ALA A 27 4.81 2.40 -6.81
C ALA A 27 6.17 1.68 -6.91
N GLY A 28 6.26 0.75 -7.86
CA GLY A 28 7.43 -0.05 -8.18
C GLY A 28 7.90 0.10 -9.62
N PRO A 29 9.13 -0.31 -9.93
CA PRO A 29 9.65 -0.25 -11.29
C PRO A 29 8.95 -1.27 -12.19
N GLY A 30 8.59 -0.83 -13.39
CA GLY A 30 8.15 -1.70 -14.48
C GLY A 30 9.30 -2.54 -15.05
N TYR A 31 9.00 -3.32 -16.08
CA TYR A 31 9.98 -4.19 -16.76
C TYR A 31 11.10 -3.42 -17.48
N ASP A 32 10.90 -2.13 -17.72
CA ASP A 32 11.89 -1.19 -18.27
C ASP A 32 12.74 -0.51 -17.18
N GLY A 33 12.50 -0.83 -15.91
CA GLY A 33 13.17 -0.22 -14.75
C GLY A 33 12.63 1.16 -14.36
N ILE A 34 11.63 1.68 -15.07
CA ILE A 34 11.02 2.99 -14.80
C ILE A 34 9.86 2.82 -13.83
N VAL A 35 9.75 3.72 -12.86
CA VAL A 35 8.57 3.79 -11.99
C VAL A 35 7.53 4.68 -12.67
N TRP A 36 6.39 4.09 -13.02
CA TRP A 36 5.29 4.77 -13.68
C TRP A 36 4.14 5.02 -12.70
N ASN A 37 3.49 6.19 -12.80
CA ASN A 37 2.19 6.41 -12.18
C ASN A 37 1.04 5.89 -13.07
N MET A 38 -0.19 5.97 -12.56
CA MET A 38 -1.40 5.45 -13.24
C MET A 38 -1.65 5.99 -14.64
N ILE A 39 -1.31 7.26 -14.87
CA ILE A 39 -1.44 7.90 -16.19
C ILE A 39 -0.22 7.67 -17.10
N GLY A 40 0.74 6.84 -16.68
CA GLY A 40 1.93 6.49 -17.45
C GLY A 40 3.00 7.59 -17.50
N LYS A 41 3.07 8.45 -16.48
CA LYS A 41 4.15 9.43 -16.29
C LYS A 41 5.28 8.80 -15.48
N ASP A 42 6.52 9.08 -15.90
CA ASP A 42 7.72 8.68 -15.17
C ASP A 42 7.81 9.47 -13.87
N ILE A 43 7.85 8.75 -12.75
CA ILE A 43 8.00 9.27 -11.38
C ILE A 43 9.23 8.66 -10.69
N THR A 44 10.17 8.08 -11.45
CA THR A 44 11.36 7.41 -10.92
C THR A 44 12.19 8.34 -10.05
N ALA A 45 12.39 9.58 -10.49
CA ALA A 45 13.16 10.58 -9.75
C ALA A 45 12.50 10.99 -8.42
N ASP A 46 11.17 10.86 -8.33
CA ASP A 46 10.37 11.17 -7.14
C ASP A 46 10.13 9.94 -6.25
N THR A 47 10.63 8.77 -6.66
CA THR A 47 10.38 7.50 -6.00
C THR A 47 11.65 6.94 -5.36
N ALA A 48 11.72 6.98 -4.03
CA ALA A 48 12.74 6.24 -3.28
C ALA A 48 12.78 4.74 -3.70
N PRO A 49 13.97 4.16 -3.96
CA PRO A 49 14.11 2.82 -4.54
C PRO A 49 13.90 1.69 -3.52
N LEU A 50 12.75 1.69 -2.86
CA LEU A 50 12.40 0.73 -1.81
C LEU A 50 12.11 -0.68 -2.36
N HIS A 51 11.99 -0.84 -3.69
CA HIS A 51 11.88 -2.16 -4.33
C HIS A 51 13.05 -3.08 -4.02
N PHE A 52 14.24 -2.54 -3.72
CA PHE A 52 15.38 -3.34 -3.29
C PHE A 52 15.16 -4.04 -1.94
N LEU A 53 14.21 -3.59 -1.13
CA LEU A 53 13.86 -4.24 0.13
C LEU A 53 13.03 -5.51 -0.10
N PHE A 54 12.33 -5.60 -1.25
CA PHE A 54 11.51 -6.74 -1.66
C PHE A 54 12.34 -7.86 -2.30
N THR A 55 13.64 -7.65 -2.50
CA THR A 55 14.57 -8.66 -3.06
C THR A 55 15.48 -9.28 -2.00
N LEU A 56 15.25 -8.95 -0.72
CA LEU A 56 16.05 -9.46 0.40
C LEU A 56 15.55 -10.83 0.85
N ASN A 57 16.40 -11.85 0.77
CA ASN A 57 16.02 -13.24 1.05
C ASN A 57 15.58 -13.51 2.51
N ASP A 58 16.07 -12.71 3.47
CA ASP A 58 15.80 -12.92 4.91
C ASP A 58 14.62 -12.06 5.41
N ILE A 59 13.89 -11.40 4.52
CA ILE A 59 12.75 -10.54 4.84
C ILE A 59 11.52 -11.04 4.08
N ILE A 60 10.44 -11.28 4.81
CA ILE A 60 9.14 -11.60 4.22
C ILE A 60 8.50 -10.31 3.68
N SER A 61 8.18 -10.31 2.40
CA SER A 61 7.62 -9.17 1.68
C SER A 61 6.11 -9.31 1.48
N ILE A 62 5.36 -8.27 1.87
CA ILE A 62 3.92 -8.17 1.68
C ILE A 62 3.63 -6.94 0.82
N GLY A 63 2.92 -7.15 -0.30
CA GLY A 63 2.47 -6.09 -1.19
C GLY A 63 0.95 -5.92 -1.10
N ILE A 64 0.48 -4.68 -0.97
CA ILE A 64 -0.93 -4.30 -1.05
C ILE A 64 -1.06 -3.24 -2.14
N GLY A 65 -1.85 -3.55 -3.16
CA GLY A 65 -2.08 -2.70 -4.33
C GLY A 65 -3.46 -2.93 -4.94
N ASP A 66 -3.88 -2.01 -5.79
CA ASP A 66 -5.16 -2.05 -6.51
C ASP A 66 -5.03 -1.86 -8.02
N ALA A 67 -3.87 -1.40 -8.52
CA ALA A 67 -3.70 -0.99 -9.90
C ALA A 67 -2.71 -1.82 -10.75
N GLY A 68 -1.70 -2.43 -10.15
CA GLY A 68 -0.69 -3.23 -10.84
C GLY A 68 0.68 -2.56 -11.02
N ASN A 69 0.86 -1.28 -10.71
CA ASN A 69 2.15 -0.58 -10.75
C ASN A 69 2.87 -0.53 -9.39
N GLU A 70 2.33 -1.18 -8.37
CA GLU A 70 2.80 -1.18 -7.00
C GLU A 70 3.73 -2.36 -6.69
N LEU A 71 4.56 -2.23 -5.65
CA LEU A 71 5.45 -3.28 -5.18
C LEU A 71 4.64 -4.52 -4.78
N GLY A 72 5.05 -5.68 -5.30
CA GLY A 72 4.38 -6.96 -5.12
C GLY A 72 3.50 -7.36 -6.30
N MET A 73 3.03 -6.41 -7.12
CA MET A 73 2.19 -6.73 -8.28
C MET A 73 2.92 -7.53 -9.36
N GLY A 74 4.27 -7.55 -9.35
CA GLY A 74 5.07 -8.44 -10.18
C GLY A 74 4.88 -9.94 -9.87
N THR A 75 4.18 -10.30 -8.80
CA THR A 75 3.74 -11.68 -8.53
C THR A 75 2.66 -12.14 -9.51
N LEU A 76 1.89 -11.21 -10.09
CA LEU A 76 0.89 -11.53 -11.11
C LEU A 76 1.54 -11.64 -12.49
N PRO A 77 1.02 -12.52 -13.38
CA PRO A 77 1.36 -12.47 -14.80
C PRO A 77 1.09 -11.08 -15.37
N LYS A 78 2.08 -10.51 -16.07
CA LYS A 78 2.00 -9.15 -16.64
C LYS A 78 0.72 -8.96 -17.48
N GLU A 79 0.31 -10.00 -18.19
CA GLU A 79 -0.85 -9.98 -19.09
C GLU A 79 -2.16 -9.68 -18.35
N ILE A 80 -2.28 -10.09 -17.08
CA ILE A 80 -3.47 -9.79 -16.27
C ILE A 80 -3.58 -8.27 -16.05
N ILE A 81 -2.47 -7.62 -15.70
CA ILE A 81 -2.42 -6.17 -15.48
C ILE A 81 -2.61 -5.44 -16.82
N ALA A 82 -1.94 -5.90 -17.88
CA ALA A 82 -2.02 -5.30 -19.21
C ALA A 82 -3.44 -5.32 -19.80
N GLN A 83 -4.23 -6.34 -19.50
CA GLN A 83 -5.62 -6.47 -19.96
C GLN A 83 -6.61 -5.78 -19.02
N GLY A 84 -6.33 -5.75 -17.71
CA GLY A 84 -7.22 -5.21 -16.69
C GLY A 84 -7.14 -3.69 -16.54
N VAL A 85 -6.02 -3.08 -16.91
CA VAL A 85 -5.77 -1.64 -16.70
C VAL A 85 -5.39 -0.96 -18.01
N SER A 86 -6.02 0.19 -18.30
CA SER A 86 -5.86 0.91 -19.57
C SER A 86 -4.40 1.22 -19.93
N THR A 87 -3.55 1.50 -18.94
CA THR A 87 -2.11 1.77 -19.06
C THR A 87 -1.25 0.56 -18.62
N GLY A 88 -1.86 -0.57 -18.31
CA GLY A 88 -1.26 -1.74 -17.66
C GLY A 88 -0.04 -2.31 -18.39
N GLU A 89 -0.07 -2.35 -19.73
CA GLU A 89 1.06 -2.85 -20.53
C GLU A 89 2.36 -2.09 -20.27
N LYS A 90 2.23 -0.79 -19.95
CA LYS A 90 3.33 0.12 -19.65
C LYS A 90 3.67 0.12 -18.17
N ILE A 91 2.67 0.19 -17.29
CA ILE A 91 2.89 0.49 -15.87
C ILE A 91 3.10 -0.75 -15.00
N ALA A 92 2.84 -1.96 -15.52
CA ALA A 92 2.92 -3.20 -14.75
C ALA A 92 4.27 -3.33 -14.04
N CYS A 93 4.21 -3.36 -12.70
CA CYS A 93 5.35 -3.53 -11.83
C CYS A 93 6.01 -4.90 -12.09
N SER A 94 7.33 -4.92 -12.08
CA SER A 94 8.13 -6.13 -12.28
C SER A 94 8.57 -6.81 -10.97
N ILE A 95 8.30 -6.19 -9.83
CA ILE A 95 8.82 -6.63 -8.53
C ILE A 95 7.78 -7.50 -7.82
N PRO A 96 8.07 -8.80 -7.60
CA PRO A 96 7.18 -9.69 -6.87
C PRO A 96 7.31 -9.51 -5.35
N CYS A 97 6.43 -10.18 -4.62
CA CYS A 97 6.49 -10.33 -3.18
C CYS A 97 6.05 -11.75 -2.74
N ASP A 98 6.31 -12.10 -1.49
CA ASP A 98 5.92 -13.39 -0.90
C ASP A 98 4.40 -13.48 -0.72
N HIS A 99 3.78 -12.38 -0.31
CA HIS A 99 2.33 -12.30 -0.09
C HIS A 99 1.74 -11.05 -0.74
N LEU A 100 0.90 -11.25 -1.74
CA LEU A 100 0.20 -10.18 -2.45
C LEU A 100 -1.27 -10.10 -1.99
N ILE A 101 -1.73 -8.90 -1.66
CA ILE A 101 -3.13 -8.55 -1.43
C ILE A 101 -3.54 -7.59 -2.56
N VAL A 102 -4.39 -8.09 -3.47
CA VAL A 102 -5.04 -7.25 -4.49
C VAL A 102 -6.40 -6.81 -3.95
N CYS A 103 -6.69 -5.52 -3.99
CA CYS A 103 -7.92 -4.94 -3.47
C CYS A 103 -8.48 -3.85 -4.39
N GLY A 104 -9.65 -3.31 -4.06
CA GLY A 104 -10.25 -2.19 -4.82
C GLY A 104 -9.70 -0.81 -4.44
N VAL A 105 -9.16 -0.68 -3.22
CA VAL A 105 -8.43 0.49 -2.71
C VAL A 105 -7.40 -0.02 -1.70
N SER A 106 -6.13 0.32 -1.87
CA SER A 106 -5.04 -0.16 -1.00
C SER A 106 -5.23 0.11 0.49
N ASN A 107 -5.83 1.25 0.86
CA ASN A 107 -6.20 1.53 2.25
C ASN A 107 -7.15 0.46 2.82
N TRP A 108 -8.13 0.00 2.04
CA TRP A 108 -9.06 -1.04 2.48
C TRP A 108 -8.37 -2.39 2.62
N GLY A 109 -7.44 -2.72 1.69
CA GLY A 109 -6.61 -3.92 1.79
C GLY A 109 -5.76 -3.92 3.07
N ALA A 110 -5.16 -2.78 3.41
CA ALA A 110 -4.38 -2.62 4.64
C ALA A 110 -5.23 -2.79 5.91
N VAL A 111 -6.42 -2.17 5.95
CA VAL A 111 -7.35 -2.34 7.07
C VAL A 111 -7.84 -3.79 7.16
N GLY A 112 -8.14 -4.44 6.02
CA GLY A 112 -8.51 -5.85 5.97
C GLY A 112 -7.43 -6.78 6.53
N LEU A 113 -6.16 -6.52 6.21
CA LEU A 113 -5.03 -7.25 6.80
C LEU A 113 -4.96 -7.03 8.32
N LEU A 114 -5.09 -5.78 8.76
CA LEU A 114 -5.05 -5.41 10.18
C LEU A 114 -6.19 -6.08 10.98
N THR A 115 -7.42 -6.09 10.46
CA THR A 115 -8.56 -6.74 11.11
C THR A 115 -8.44 -8.26 11.10
N ALA A 116 -7.92 -8.86 10.02
CA ALA A 116 -7.61 -10.28 9.98
C ALA A 116 -6.56 -10.67 11.04
N LEU A 117 -5.52 -9.86 11.23
CA LEU A 117 -4.52 -10.05 12.30
C LEU A 117 -5.16 -9.96 13.69
N ALA A 118 -6.05 -9.01 13.91
CA ALA A 118 -6.77 -8.85 15.17
C ALA A 118 -7.65 -10.07 15.51
N LEU A 119 -8.28 -10.70 14.50
CA LEU A 119 -9.07 -11.91 14.65
C LEU A 119 -8.22 -13.14 15.02
N VAL A 120 -7.07 -13.32 14.37
CA VAL A 120 -6.20 -14.48 14.63
C VAL A 120 -5.31 -14.28 15.86
N ARG A 121 -5.15 -13.04 16.34
CA ARG A 121 -4.43 -12.67 17.58
C ARG A 121 -5.30 -11.82 18.50
N PRO A 122 -6.28 -12.42 19.19
CA PRO A 122 -7.13 -11.69 20.15
C PRO A 122 -6.33 -10.99 21.26
N ASP A 123 -5.16 -11.53 21.62
CA ASP A 123 -4.25 -10.92 22.59
C ASP A 123 -3.62 -9.59 22.10
N TRP A 124 -3.64 -9.34 20.78
CA TRP A 124 -3.15 -8.11 20.16
C TRP A 124 -4.26 -7.18 19.68
N GLN A 125 -5.50 -7.68 19.57
CA GLN A 125 -6.65 -6.98 19.03
C GLN A 125 -6.73 -5.51 19.49
N SER A 126 -6.74 -5.27 20.80
CA SER A 126 -6.85 -3.91 21.36
C SER A 126 -5.74 -2.96 20.89
N LYS A 127 -4.52 -3.45 20.68
CA LYS A 127 -3.39 -2.64 20.19
C LYS A 127 -3.48 -2.41 18.68
N LEU A 128 -3.93 -3.43 17.93
CA LEU A 128 -4.04 -3.34 16.48
C LEU A 128 -5.19 -2.41 16.05
N THR A 129 -6.26 -2.35 16.84
CA THR A 129 -7.42 -1.50 16.56
C THR A 129 -7.35 -0.15 17.26
N GLU A 130 -6.30 0.12 18.03
CA GLU A 130 -6.12 1.40 18.73
C GLU A 130 -6.00 2.53 17.70
N GLY A 131 -6.90 3.51 17.76
CA GLY A 131 -6.92 4.62 16.80
C GLY A 131 -7.49 4.28 15.42
N LEU A 132 -7.93 3.05 15.17
CA LEU A 132 -8.63 2.66 13.94
C LEU A 132 -10.10 3.12 14.01
N THR A 133 -10.31 4.44 13.94
CA THR A 133 -11.63 5.06 14.00
C THR A 133 -11.86 5.94 12.78
N LEU A 134 -13.13 6.11 12.39
CA LEU A 134 -13.50 7.03 11.30
C LEU A 134 -13.03 8.47 11.58
N GLU A 135 -13.08 8.91 12.84
CA GLU A 135 -12.60 10.24 13.23
C GLU A 135 -11.09 10.38 13.01
N THR A 136 -10.30 9.39 13.40
CA THR A 136 -8.85 9.38 13.18
C THR A 136 -8.53 9.34 11.68
N ASP A 137 -9.21 8.49 10.92
CA ASP A 137 -9.04 8.38 9.47
C ASP A 137 -9.34 9.72 8.77
N LYS A 138 -10.51 10.32 9.06
CA LYS A 138 -10.88 11.63 8.52
C LYS A 138 -9.89 12.71 8.90
N HIS A 139 -9.42 12.68 10.15
CA HIS A 139 -8.44 13.64 10.64
C HIS A 139 -7.14 13.55 9.86
N ILE A 140 -6.61 12.34 9.66
CA ILE A 140 -5.40 12.10 8.86
C ILE A 140 -5.60 12.60 7.43
N LEU A 141 -6.69 12.22 6.75
CA LEU A 141 -6.96 12.66 5.38
C LEU A 141 -7.05 14.18 5.29
N THR A 142 -7.78 14.81 6.21
CA THR A 142 -7.94 16.27 6.28
C THR A 142 -6.59 16.97 6.43
N LYS A 143 -5.71 16.44 7.30
CA LYS A 143 -4.36 16.99 7.49
C LYS A 143 -3.49 16.83 6.25
N LEU A 144 -3.49 15.64 5.63
CA LEU A 144 -2.71 15.37 4.43
C LEU A 144 -3.10 16.29 3.26
N VAL A 145 -4.40 16.56 3.10
CA VAL A 145 -4.95 17.34 1.98
C VAL A 145 -4.86 18.85 2.20
N TYR A 146 -5.28 19.35 3.36
CA TYR A 146 -5.37 20.81 3.57
C TYR A 146 -4.14 21.43 4.22
N GLU A 147 -3.36 20.65 4.97
CA GLU A 147 -2.12 21.11 5.60
C GLU A 147 -0.87 20.51 4.93
N GLY A 148 -1.05 19.46 4.12
CA GLY A 148 -0.01 18.83 3.32
C GLY A 148 -0.24 18.97 1.81
N PRO A 149 0.62 18.34 1.00
CA PRO A 149 0.55 18.40 -0.45
C PRO A 149 -0.30 17.27 -1.06
N ALA A 150 -1.03 16.48 -0.26
CA ALA A 150 -1.69 15.29 -0.79
C ALA A 150 -2.81 15.67 -1.78
N VAL A 151 -2.86 14.91 -2.87
CA VAL A 151 -3.87 14.99 -3.92
C VAL A 151 -4.44 13.60 -4.14
N ASP A 152 -5.64 13.55 -4.70
CA ASP A 152 -6.21 12.34 -5.26
C ASP A 152 -5.36 11.84 -6.44
N GLY A 153 -5.03 10.54 -6.44
CA GLY A 153 -4.07 9.93 -7.37
C GLY A 153 -4.49 9.98 -8.84
N ASP A 154 -5.80 9.92 -9.09
CA ASP A 154 -6.39 9.90 -10.42
C ASP A 154 -6.66 11.29 -10.97
N THR A 155 -7.19 12.18 -10.13
CA THR A 155 -7.60 13.52 -10.57
C THR A 155 -6.51 14.58 -10.37
N ALA A 156 -5.48 14.30 -9.57
CA ALA A 156 -4.47 15.25 -9.13
C ALA A 156 -5.04 16.50 -8.42
N VAL A 157 -6.24 16.38 -7.85
CA VAL A 157 -6.92 17.45 -7.12
C VAL A 157 -6.75 17.24 -5.62
N GLN A 158 -6.48 18.34 -4.88
CA GLN A 158 -6.55 18.32 -3.42
C GLN A 158 -8.03 18.24 -2.99
N ALA A 159 -8.48 17.02 -2.66
CA ALA A 159 -9.83 16.75 -2.22
C ALA A 159 -9.81 15.71 -1.10
N LEU A 160 -10.87 15.69 -0.28
CA LEU A 160 -11.09 14.63 0.73
C LEU A 160 -11.63 13.38 0.04
N THR A 161 -10.83 12.83 -0.88
CA THR A 161 -11.12 11.63 -1.64
C THR A 161 -9.99 10.62 -1.52
N ILE A 162 -10.34 9.36 -1.71
CA ILE A 162 -9.42 8.23 -1.76
C ILE A 162 -9.85 7.42 -2.99
N GLU A 163 -8.97 7.28 -3.99
CA GLU A 163 -9.29 6.71 -5.31
C GLU A 163 -10.58 7.28 -5.92
N THR A 164 -10.70 8.61 -5.96
CA THR A 164 -11.88 9.37 -6.41
C THR A 164 -13.16 9.24 -5.55
N PHE A 165 -13.17 8.33 -4.58
CA PHE A 165 -14.31 8.18 -3.67
C PHE A 165 -14.31 9.27 -2.60
N PRO A 166 -15.43 9.99 -2.39
CA PRO A 166 -15.57 10.88 -1.24
C PRO A 166 -15.35 10.15 0.07
N TRP A 167 -14.81 10.85 1.07
CA TRP A 167 -14.56 10.28 2.39
C TRP A 167 -15.81 9.60 3.00
N GLU A 168 -17.03 10.09 2.75
CA GLU A 168 -18.26 9.47 3.25
C GLU A 168 -18.49 8.06 2.68
N TYR A 169 -18.03 7.78 1.46
CA TYR A 169 -18.07 6.43 0.90
C TYR A 169 -16.97 5.56 1.50
N HIS A 170 -15.74 6.08 1.56
CA HIS A 170 -14.62 5.39 2.20
C HIS A 170 -14.94 4.97 3.65
N GLY A 171 -15.49 5.89 4.44
CA GLY A 171 -15.87 5.64 5.83
C GLY A 171 -16.95 4.57 5.99
N LYS A 172 -17.89 4.45 5.04
CA LYS A 172 -18.87 3.34 5.04
C LYS A 172 -18.18 2.00 4.82
N VAL A 173 -17.25 1.91 3.87
CA VAL A 173 -16.48 0.68 3.61
C VAL A 173 -15.63 0.31 4.83
N LEU A 174 -15.00 1.28 5.48
CA LEU A 174 -14.27 1.03 6.74
C LEU A 174 -15.19 0.45 7.82
N THR A 175 -16.38 1.01 8.01
CA THR A 175 -17.38 0.46 8.95
C THR A 175 -17.73 -0.98 8.60
N GLU A 176 -18.03 -1.28 7.34
CA GLU A 176 -18.39 -2.64 6.90
C GLU A 176 -17.25 -3.64 7.15
N ILE A 177 -15.98 -3.24 6.92
CA ILE A 177 -14.81 -4.08 7.22
C ILE A 177 -14.69 -4.35 8.72
N LEU A 178 -14.88 -3.35 9.57
CA LEU A 178 -14.82 -3.48 11.02
C LEU A 178 -15.97 -4.34 11.57
N GLU A 179 -17.19 -4.14 11.07
CA GLU A 179 -18.36 -4.95 11.42
C GLU A 179 -18.17 -6.42 11.02
N ALA A 180 -17.67 -6.68 9.81
CA ALA A 180 -17.37 -8.03 9.34
C ALA A 180 -16.34 -8.75 10.23
N ALA A 181 -15.43 -8.01 10.85
CA ALA A 181 -14.44 -8.53 11.80
C ALA A 181 -14.95 -8.58 13.25
N GLY A 182 -16.20 -8.18 13.54
CA GLY A 182 -16.71 -8.09 14.90
C GLY A 182 -15.98 -7.05 15.76
N LEU A 183 -15.39 -6.04 15.12
CA LEU A 183 -14.61 -4.95 15.73
C LEU A 183 -15.39 -3.64 15.83
N SER A 184 -16.63 -3.62 15.36
CA SER A 184 -17.56 -2.52 15.58
C SER A 184 -18.02 -2.49 17.04
N GLY A 185 -17.61 -1.46 17.78
CA GLY A 185 -18.10 -1.12 19.12
C GLY A 185 -19.13 0.00 19.07
#